data_AF-K1SBA5-F1
#
_entry.id   AF-K1SBA5-F1
#
_cell.length_a   1.000
_cell.length_b   1.000
_cell.length_c   1.000
_cell.angle_alpha   90.00
_cell.angle_beta   90.00
_cell.angle_gamma   90.00
#
_symmetry.space_group_name_H-M   'P 1'
#
loop_
_entity.id
_entity.type
_entity.pdbx_description
1 polymer ?
#
loop_
_entity_poly.entity_id
_entity_poly.type
_entity_poly.pdbx_seq_one_letter_code
_entity_poly.pdbx_strand_id
1 'polypeptide(L)'
;SVHVDYNSKVIGNQYATLEPGDDYASKISPCRTFVFLHELEPLMKMNLIKGGDLDNAIVVVENPVPEEQLDHLKKLFNKPDIEIKAGYLNNLELRCNNELARHKLLDLLGDFALLGVRIKGRVWATRPGHFANTEFMKQLKRTIRKAGEKPRYTYDCRKPALYDINAIRRMLPHRPPFLLVDRIFHCDATSVAGIKNVTMNEPF
;
A
#
# COMPACT_ATOMS: atom_id res chain seq x y z
N SER A 1 -8.50 5.91 -3.67
CA SER A 1 -8.43 6.92 -4.74
C SER A 1 -7.20 7.77 -4.57
N VAL A 2 -6.61 8.18 -5.69
CA VAL A 2 -5.45 9.07 -5.77
C VAL A 2 -5.82 10.26 -6.65
N HIS A 3 -5.46 11.44 -6.18
CA HIS A 3 -5.44 12.68 -6.96
C HIS A 3 -4.00 13.11 -7.18
N VAL A 4 -3.64 13.36 -8.43
CA VAL A 4 -2.31 13.80 -8.83
C VAL A 4 -2.41 15.14 -9.54
N ASP A 5 -1.57 16.07 -9.08
CA ASP A 5 -1.42 17.42 -9.62
C ASP A 5 0.07 17.78 -9.57
N TYR A 6 0.64 18.01 -10.75
CA TYR A 6 2.04 18.37 -10.94
C TYR A 6 2.25 19.85 -11.25
N ASN A 7 1.18 20.67 -11.27
CA ASN A 7 1.25 22.05 -11.73
C ASN A 7 1.97 22.19 -13.09
N SER A 8 1.80 21.18 -13.94
CA SER A 8 2.47 21.06 -15.24
C SER A 8 1.58 21.61 -16.33
N LYS A 9 2.17 22.20 -17.37
CA LYS A 9 1.42 22.60 -18.59
C LYS A 9 0.96 21.39 -19.40
N VAL A 10 1.64 20.26 -19.23
CA VAL A 10 1.39 19.02 -19.98
C VAL A 10 0.54 18.05 -19.18
N ILE A 11 0.84 17.89 -17.88
CA ILE A 11 0.07 17.03 -16.99
C ILE A 11 -0.95 17.87 -16.22
N GLY A 12 -2.20 17.84 -16.67
CA GLY A 12 -3.32 18.39 -15.92
C GLY A 12 -3.68 17.55 -14.68
N ASN A 13 -4.71 17.98 -13.95
CA ASN A 13 -5.23 17.25 -12.80
C ASN A 13 -5.76 15.87 -13.22
N GLN A 14 -5.25 14.82 -12.58
CA GLN A 14 -5.66 13.45 -12.87
C GLN A 14 -6.14 12.74 -11.61
N TYR A 15 -7.17 11.90 -11.80
CA TYR A 15 -7.73 11.06 -10.74
C TYR A 15 -7.65 9.59 -11.15
N ALA A 16 -7.35 8.74 -10.18
CA ALA A 16 -7.43 7.30 -10.30
C ALA A 16 -8.10 6.70 -9.07
N THR A 17 -9.08 5.84 -9.29
CA THR A 17 -9.80 5.11 -8.24
C THR A 17 -9.79 3.62 -8.57
N LEU A 18 -9.62 2.80 -7.55
CA LEU A 18 -9.79 1.35 -7.61
C LEU A 18 -10.88 1.01 -6.60
N GLU A 19 -12.00 0.48 -7.10
CA GLU A 19 -13.15 0.07 -6.29
C GLU A 19 -13.13 -1.45 -6.02
N PRO A 20 -13.83 -1.93 -4.99
CA PRO A 20 -13.99 -3.37 -4.77
C PRO A 20 -14.60 -4.06 -6.00
N GLY A 21 -13.92 -5.09 -6.53
CA GLY A 21 -14.35 -5.84 -7.70
C GLY A 21 -13.72 -5.37 -9.02
N ASP A 22 -12.97 -4.27 -9.02
CA ASP A 22 -12.18 -3.87 -10.19
C ASP A 22 -11.02 -4.85 -10.47
N ASP A 23 -10.75 -5.06 -11.76
CA ASP A 23 -9.60 -5.84 -12.20
C ASP A 23 -8.29 -5.03 -12.11
N TYR A 24 -7.51 -5.33 -11.08
CA TYR A 24 -6.19 -4.76 -10.87
C TYR A 24 -5.23 -5.07 -12.03
N ALA A 25 -5.29 -6.28 -12.60
CA ALA A 25 -4.31 -6.75 -13.58
C ALA A 25 -4.42 -6.00 -14.90
N SER A 26 -5.63 -5.71 -15.38
CA SER A 26 -5.82 -4.94 -16.61
C SER A 26 -5.76 -3.43 -16.38
N LYS A 27 -6.30 -2.92 -15.26
CA LYS A 27 -6.46 -1.47 -15.07
C LYS A 27 -5.24 -0.78 -14.50
N ILE A 28 -4.55 -1.40 -13.53
CA ILE A 28 -3.52 -0.73 -12.69
C ILE A 28 -2.13 -1.30 -12.96
N SER A 29 -1.99 -2.63 -13.00
CA SER A 29 -0.71 -3.31 -13.19
C SER A 29 0.12 -2.87 -14.40
N PRO A 30 -0.45 -2.51 -15.57
CA PRO A 30 0.35 -2.15 -16.73
C PRO A 30 0.81 -0.69 -16.74
N CYS A 31 0.47 0.12 -15.73
CA CYS A 31 0.79 1.55 -15.75
C CYS A 31 2.28 1.78 -15.44
N ARG A 32 3.01 2.34 -16.41
CA ARG A 32 4.45 2.56 -16.31
C ARG A 32 4.79 3.76 -15.44
N THR A 33 6.04 3.77 -14.96
CA THR A 33 6.60 4.92 -14.27
C THR A 33 6.81 6.08 -15.23
N PHE A 34 7.02 7.27 -14.69
CA PHE A 34 7.26 8.47 -15.48
C PHE A 34 8.25 9.40 -14.80
N VAL A 35 8.89 10.23 -15.61
CA VAL A 35 9.91 11.17 -15.20
C VAL A 35 9.83 12.42 -16.07
N PHE A 36 10.20 13.57 -15.51
CA PHE A 36 10.30 14.79 -16.29
C PHE A 36 11.66 14.85 -17.00
N LEU A 37 11.66 15.35 -18.24
CA LEU A 37 12.85 15.41 -19.07
C LEU A 37 14.00 16.18 -18.40
N HIS A 38 13.70 17.30 -17.74
CA HIS A 38 14.69 18.12 -17.05
C HIS A 38 15.31 17.42 -15.81
N GLU A 39 14.69 16.35 -15.32
CA GLU A 39 15.21 15.56 -14.20
C GLU A 39 16.14 14.43 -14.66
N LEU A 40 16.08 14.00 -15.93
CA LEU A 40 16.88 12.89 -16.44
C LEU A 40 18.39 13.16 -16.29
N GLU A 41 18.90 14.28 -16.81
CA GLU A 41 20.33 14.58 -16.74
C GLU A 41 20.90 14.63 -15.30
N PRO A 42 20.27 15.34 -14.34
CA PRO A 42 20.68 15.29 -12.93
C PRO A 42 20.68 13.86 -12.36
N LEU A 43 19.63 13.08 -12.62
CA LEU A 43 19.50 11.71 -12.10
C LEU A 43 20.56 10.77 -12.70
N MET A 44 20.91 10.94 -13.97
CA MET A 44 22.00 10.20 -14.60
C MET A 44 23.36 10.55 -14.00
N LYS A 45 23.64 11.84 -13.79
CA LYS A 45 24.88 12.32 -13.13
C LYS A 45 25.01 11.76 -11.71
N MET A 46 23.87 11.59 -11.02
CA MET A 46 23.80 10.95 -9.70
C MET A 46 23.78 9.42 -9.73
N ASN A 47 23.94 8.79 -10.90
CA ASN A 47 23.96 7.32 -11.04
C ASN A 47 22.64 6.61 -10.61
N LEU A 48 21.50 7.31 -10.60
CA LEU A 48 20.23 6.79 -10.06
C LEU A 48 19.35 6.05 -11.09
N ILE A 49 19.50 6.33 -12.39
CA ILE A 49 18.61 5.81 -13.44
C ILE A 49 19.33 4.96 -14.47
N LYS A 50 20.28 4.12 -14.01
CA LYS A 50 21.12 3.27 -14.87
C LYS A 50 20.35 2.22 -15.69
N GLY A 51 19.12 1.90 -15.28
CA GLY A 51 18.23 1.00 -16.01
C GLY A 51 17.04 1.70 -16.67
N GLY A 52 17.01 3.04 -16.64
CA GLY A 52 15.94 3.80 -17.30
C GLY A 52 16.13 3.79 -18.80
N ASP A 53 15.10 3.40 -19.54
CA ASP A 53 15.04 3.46 -20.99
C ASP A 53 13.67 4.02 -21.38
N LEU A 54 13.57 4.60 -22.57
CA LEU A 54 12.32 5.11 -23.10
C LEU A 54 11.23 4.04 -23.19
N ASP A 55 11.59 2.75 -23.25
CA ASP A 55 10.64 1.63 -23.30
C ASP A 55 9.94 1.32 -21.97
N ASN A 56 10.56 1.72 -20.85
CA ASN A 56 10.08 1.36 -19.51
C ASN A 56 9.47 2.53 -18.74
N ALA A 57 9.80 3.77 -19.11
CA ALA A 57 9.33 4.98 -18.45
C ALA A 57 8.76 5.99 -19.45
N ILE A 58 7.67 6.65 -19.06
CA ILE A 58 7.09 7.77 -19.79
C ILE A 58 7.92 9.01 -19.47
N VAL A 59 8.48 9.66 -20.50
CA VAL A 59 9.23 10.91 -20.32
C VAL A 59 8.37 12.11 -20.70
N VAL A 60 8.18 13.01 -19.74
CA VAL A 60 7.31 14.19 -19.85
C VAL A 60 8.15 15.42 -20.15
N VAL A 61 7.74 16.18 -21.16
CA VAL A 61 8.45 17.35 -21.70
C VAL A 61 7.62 18.60 -21.48
N GLU A 62 7.93 19.37 -20.44
CA GLU A 62 7.15 20.56 -20.07
C GLU A 62 7.51 21.81 -20.89
N ASN A 63 8.78 21.92 -21.27
CA ASN A 63 9.32 23.07 -21.98
C ASN A 63 9.81 22.67 -23.37
N PRO A 64 9.73 23.57 -24.37
CA PRO A 64 10.31 23.32 -25.68
C PRO A 64 11.81 22.99 -25.55
N VAL A 65 12.23 21.91 -26.20
CA VAL A 65 13.59 21.39 -26.16
C VAL A 65 14.31 21.82 -27.45
N PRO A 66 15.50 22.43 -27.39
CA PRO A 66 16.30 22.73 -28.58
C PRO A 66 16.67 21.45 -29.35
N GLU A 67 16.81 21.54 -30.68
CA GLU A 67 17.19 20.40 -31.53
C GLU A 67 18.51 19.74 -31.08
N GLU A 68 19.49 20.52 -30.62
CA GLU A 68 20.76 20.02 -30.09
C GLU A 68 20.58 19.09 -28.88
N GLN A 69 19.65 19.42 -27.98
CA GLN A 69 19.37 18.62 -26.79
C GLN A 69 18.60 17.35 -27.16
N LEU A 70 17.73 17.41 -28.17
CA LEU A 70 17.06 16.23 -28.72
C LEU A 70 18.07 15.26 -29.35
N ASP A 71 19.03 15.76 -30.12
CA ASP A 71 20.10 14.94 -30.71
C ASP A 71 21.00 14.30 -29.66
N HIS A 72 21.27 15.02 -28.56
CA HIS A 72 21.98 14.46 -27.42
C HIS A 72 21.19 13.31 -26.77
N LEU A 73 19.88 13.46 -26.58
CA LEU A 73 19.03 12.40 -26.04
C LEU A 73 18.98 11.17 -26.96
N LYS A 74 18.89 11.36 -28.28
CA LYS A 74 18.94 10.27 -29.27
C LYS A 74 20.21 9.44 -29.18
N LYS A 75 21.36 10.10 -29.02
CA LYS A 75 22.66 9.43 -28.80
C LYS A 75 22.71 8.72 -27.46
N LEU A 76 22.19 9.34 -26.40
CA LEU A 76 22.25 8.84 -25.05
C LEU A 76 21.38 7.59 -24.83
N PHE A 77 20.19 7.56 -25.43
CA PHE A 77 19.27 6.41 -25.37
C PHE A 77 19.44 5.43 -26.54
N ASN A 78 20.35 5.71 -27.48
CA ASN A 78 20.58 4.92 -28.69
C ASN A 78 19.31 4.65 -29.51
N LYS A 79 18.42 5.66 -29.60
CA LYS A 79 17.13 5.59 -30.29
C LYS A 79 16.96 6.79 -31.23
N PRO A 80 17.03 6.61 -32.57
CA PRO A 80 16.99 7.72 -33.52
C PRO A 80 15.57 8.26 -33.78
N ASP A 81 14.54 7.49 -33.41
CA ASP A 81 13.12 7.71 -33.65
C ASP A 81 12.42 8.58 -32.58
N ILE A 82 13.19 9.17 -31.66
CA ILE A 82 12.64 10.04 -30.61
C ILE A 82 12.05 11.32 -31.22
N GLU A 83 10.77 11.53 -30.95
CA GLU A 83 10.03 12.74 -31.31
C GLU A 83 9.23 13.27 -30.11
N ILE A 84 8.94 14.56 -30.06
CA ILE A 84 8.07 15.13 -29.01
C ILE A 84 6.65 15.23 -29.55
N LYS A 85 5.70 14.50 -28.94
CA LYS A 85 4.28 14.55 -29.31
C LYS A 85 3.44 14.87 -28.09
N ALA A 86 2.64 15.94 -28.18
CA ALA A 86 1.72 16.37 -27.12
C ALA A 86 2.37 16.53 -25.72
N GLY A 87 3.65 16.91 -25.66
CA GLY A 87 4.39 17.09 -24.40
C GLY A 87 5.00 15.81 -23.81
N TYR A 88 5.04 14.71 -24.56
CA TYR A 88 5.74 13.48 -24.18
C TYR A 88 6.80 13.12 -25.21
N LEU A 89 7.90 12.47 -24.79
CA LEU A 89 8.81 11.83 -25.73
C LEU A 89 8.14 10.56 -26.26
N ASN A 90 7.87 10.57 -27.55
CA ASN A 90 7.03 9.61 -28.23
C ASN A 90 7.88 8.48 -28.83
N ASN A 91 8.34 7.58 -27.95
CA ASN A 91 8.69 6.21 -28.35
C ASN A 91 7.56 5.22 -27.99
N LEU A 92 6.61 5.63 -27.14
CA LEU A 92 5.51 4.80 -26.66
C LEU A 92 4.24 5.61 -26.45
N GLU A 93 3.11 5.09 -26.93
CA GLU A 93 1.79 5.65 -26.63
C GLU A 93 1.39 5.39 -25.18
N LEU A 94 0.61 6.31 -24.60
CA LEU A 94 -0.02 6.11 -23.30
C LEU A 94 -1.03 4.96 -23.40
N ARG A 95 -0.96 4.00 -22.49
CA ARG A 95 -1.87 2.85 -22.42
C ARG A 95 -3.27 3.27 -21.98
N CYS A 96 -3.37 4.37 -21.25
CA CYS A 96 -4.62 4.99 -20.85
C CYS A 96 -4.45 6.49 -20.57
N ASN A 97 -5.54 7.25 -20.69
CA ASN A 97 -5.51 8.72 -20.54
C ASN A 97 -5.02 9.20 -19.17
N ASN A 98 -5.20 8.39 -18.12
CA ASN A 98 -4.79 8.69 -16.74
C ASN A 98 -3.68 7.75 -16.24
N GLU A 99 -2.80 7.28 -17.13
CA GLU A 99 -1.73 6.31 -16.79
C GLU A 99 -0.84 6.80 -15.64
N LEU A 100 -0.51 8.09 -15.58
CA LEU A 100 0.32 8.67 -14.51
C LEU A 100 -0.37 8.58 -13.14
N ALA A 101 -1.65 8.93 -13.06
CA ALA A 101 -2.41 8.79 -11.81
C ALA A 101 -2.61 7.33 -11.39
N ARG A 102 -2.80 6.41 -12.35
CA ARG A 102 -2.89 4.97 -12.07
C ARG A 102 -1.57 4.38 -11.62
N HIS A 103 -0.44 4.84 -12.17
CA HIS A 103 0.89 4.46 -11.68
C HIS A 103 1.09 4.94 -10.23
N LYS A 104 0.68 6.16 -9.89
CA LYS A 104 0.72 6.61 -8.48
C LYS A 104 -0.23 5.84 -7.56
N LEU A 105 -1.34 5.34 -8.09
CA LEU A 105 -2.17 4.38 -7.35
C LEU A 105 -1.47 3.04 -7.17
N LEU A 106 -0.76 2.54 -8.18
CA LEU A 106 0.06 1.33 -8.10
C LEU A 106 1.16 1.47 -7.05
N ASP A 107 1.89 2.59 -7.04
CA ASP A 107 2.90 2.93 -6.02
C ASP A 107 2.30 2.90 -4.61
N LEU A 108 1.16 3.56 -4.43
CA LEU A 108 0.44 3.59 -3.14
C LEU A 108 0.03 2.18 -2.69
N LEU A 109 -0.48 1.35 -3.58
CA LEU A 109 -0.86 -0.03 -3.27
C LEU A 109 0.36 -0.88 -2.89
N GLY A 110 1.51 -0.67 -3.55
CA GLY A 110 2.78 -1.30 -3.21
C GLY A 110 3.26 -0.92 -1.80
N ASP A 111 3.28 0.38 -1.50
CA ASP A 111 3.66 0.87 -0.17
C ASP A 111 2.73 0.33 0.93
N PHE A 112 1.43 0.20 0.63
CA PHE A 112 0.43 -0.34 1.57
C PHE A 112 0.61 -1.83 1.82
N ALA A 113 1.12 -2.58 0.84
CA ALA A 113 1.43 -4.00 1.02
C ALA A 113 2.49 -4.23 2.12
N LEU A 114 3.37 -3.25 2.37
CA LEU A 114 4.37 -3.30 3.45
C LEU A 114 3.77 -3.34 4.86
N LEU A 115 2.48 -2.99 5.01
CA LEU A 115 1.79 -3.08 6.29
C LEU A 115 1.64 -4.53 6.78
N GLY A 116 1.60 -5.50 5.84
CA GLY A 116 1.47 -6.93 6.15
C GLY A 116 0.07 -7.38 6.57
N VAL A 117 -0.92 -6.47 6.61
CA VAL A 117 -2.33 -6.80 6.85
C VAL A 117 -3.22 -6.16 5.79
N ARG A 118 -4.36 -6.80 5.52
CA ARG A 118 -5.36 -6.25 4.58
C ARG A 118 -6.15 -5.15 5.26
N ILE A 119 -6.25 -3.99 4.60
CA ILE A 119 -7.04 -2.86 5.07
C ILE A 119 -8.45 -2.98 4.50
N LYS A 120 -9.46 -2.95 5.38
CA LYS A 120 -10.86 -2.79 4.99
C LYS A 120 -11.30 -1.35 5.27
N GLY A 121 -11.26 -0.52 4.24
CA GLY A 121 -11.61 0.90 4.36
C GLY A 121 -11.37 1.66 3.07
N ARG A 122 -11.76 2.93 3.06
CA ARG A 122 -11.51 3.85 1.95
C ARG A 122 -10.27 4.68 2.24
N VAL A 123 -9.39 4.79 1.25
CA VAL A 123 -8.15 5.58 1.31
C VAL A 123 -8.21 6.66 0.25
N TRP A 124 -7.91 7.89 0.65
CA TRP A 124 -7.76 9.02 -0.25
C TRP A 124 -6.35 9.61 -0.09
N ALA A 125 -5.64 9.76 -1.20
CA ALA A 125 -4.34 10.40 -1.22
C ALA A 125 -4.29 11.52 -2.26
N THR A 126 -3.80 12.68 -1.87
CA THR A 126 -3.60 13.84 -2.75
C THR A 126 -2.11 14.09 -2.87
N ARG A 127 -1.59 14.13 -4.11
CA ARG A 127 -0.16 14.27 -4.40
C ARG A 127 0.69 13.25 -3.60
N PRO A 128 0.42 11.94 -3.72
CA PRO A 128 1.10 10.92 -2.92
C PRO A 128 2.58 10.79 -3.31
N GLY A 129 3.40 10.37 -2.36
CA GLY A 129 4.80 10.02 -2.57
C GLY A 129 5.26 8.95 -1.59
N HIS A 130 6.26 8.15 -1.98
CA HIS A 130 6.70 6.98 -1.21
C HIS A 130 7.06 7.31 0.25
N PHE A 131 7.70 8.45 0.49
CA PHE A 131 8.04 8.88 1.85
C PHE A 131 6.79 9.09 2.71
N ALA A 132 5.82 9.87 2.22
CA ALA A 132 4.58 10.15 2.94
C ALA A 132 3.75 8.89 3.15
N ASN A 133 3.65 8.03 2.13
CA ASN A 133 2.93 6.75 2.20
C ASN A 133 3.56 5.83 3.26
N THR A 134 4.89 5.70 3.23
CA THR A 134 5.64 4.86 4.17
C THR A 134 5.52 5.36 5.61
N GLU A 135 5.63 6.67 5.83
CA GLU A 135 5.45 7.26 7.16
C GLU A 135 4.02 7.07 7.68
N PHE A 136 3.02 7.24 6.82
CA PHE A 136 1.62 6.94 7.16
C PHE A 136 1.44 5.46 7.53
N MET A 137 2.03 4.53 6.77
CA MET A 137 2.00 3.09 7.08
C MET A 137 2.69 2.75 8.40
N LYS A 138 3.83 3.38 8.72
CA LYS A 138 4.51 3.20 10.02
C LYS A 138 3.62 3.65 11.18
N GLN A 139 2.94 4.79 11.04
CA GLN A 139 2.01 5.29 12.05
C GLN A 139 0.80 4.36 12.20
N LEU A 140 0.20 3.94 11.08
CA LEU A 140 -0.92 2.99 11.07
C LEU A 140 -0.55 1.67 11.75
N LYS A 141 0.63 1.10 11.45
CA LYS A 141 1.14 -0.11 12.08
C LYS A 141 1.25 0.04 13.61
N ARG A 142 1.78 1.17 14.09
CA ARG A 142 1.88 1.47 15.52
C ARG A 142 0.50 1.55 16.17
N THR A 143 -0.47 2.18 15.51
CA THR A 143 -1.84 2.29 16.00
C THR A 143 -2.54 0.93 16.04
N ILE A 144 -2.39 0.10 15.00
CA ILE A 144 -2.92 -1.27 14.97
C ILE A 144 -2.34 -2.10 16.12
N ARG A 145 -1.02 -2.02 16.36
CA ARG A 145 -0.38 -2.75 17.46
C ARG A 145 -0.92 -2.32 18.82
N LYS A 146 -0.99 -1.00 19.08
CA LYS A 146 -1.55 -0.45 20.33
C LYS A 146 -3.03 -0.81 20.51
N ALA A 147 -3.80 -0.89 19.43
CA ALA A 147 -5.20 -1.30 19.49
C ALA A 147 -5.35 -2.81 19.71
N GLY A 148 -4.51 -3.63 19.09
CA GLY A 148 -4.49 -5.08 19.27
C GLY A 148 -3.98 -5.52 20.64
N GLU A 149 -3.15 -4.71 21.29
CA GLU A 149 -2.75 -4.88 22.70
C GLU A 149 -3.91 -4.65 23.68
N LYS A 150 -4.96 -3.93 23.28
CA LYS A 150 -6.15 -3.78 24.12
C LYS A 150 -6.97 -5.05 24.04
N PRO A 151 -7.23 -5.73 25.16
CA PRO A 151 -8.07 -6.92 25.14
C PRO A 151 -9.46 -6.52 24.65
N ARG A 152 -9.97 -7.24 23.65
CA ARG A 152 -11.32 -7.05 23.07
C ARG A 152 -12.43 -7.15 24.13
N TYR A 153 -12.13 -7.83 25.25
CA TYR A 153 -13.02 -8.00 26.39
C TYR A 153 -12.32 -7.55 27.67
N THR A 154 -12.99 -6.73 28.47
CA THR A 154 -12.50 -6.32 29.78
C THR A 154 -12.98 -7.32 30.84
N TYR A 155 -12.04 -7.94 31.55
CA TYR A 155 -12.36 -8.81 32.68
C TYR A 155 -12.46 -8.00 33.97
N ASP A 156 -13.57 -8.15 34.68
CA ASP A 156 -13.78 -7.60 36.02
C ASP A 156 -13.71 -8.74 37.05
N CYS A 157 -12.68 -8.74 37.88
CA CYS A 157 -12.44 -9.78 38.87
C CYS A 157 -13.48 -9.80 40.01
N ARG A 158 -14.29 -8.75 40.15
CA ARG A 158 -15.34 -8.65 41.17
C ARG A 158 -16.66 -9.27 40.72
N LYS A 159 -16.83 -9.48 39.41
CA LYS A 159 -18.03 -10.11 38.86
C LYS A 159 -17.86 -11.63 38.82
N PRO A 160 -18.92 -12.40 39.13
CA PRO A 160 -18.88 -13.84 38.96
C PRO A 160 -18.71 -14.18 37.47
N ALA A 161 -18.01 -15.29 37.20
CA ALA A 161 -17.86 -15.81 35.84
C ALA A 161 -19.22 -16.27 35.29
N LEU A 162 -19.44 -16.15 33.98
CA LEU A 162 -20.63 -16.71 33.31
C LEU A 162 -20.62 -18.23 33.39
N TYR A 163 -19.44 -18.83 33.18
CA TYR A 163 -19.21 -20.26 33.41
C TYR A 163 -17.91 -20.45 34.17
N ASP A 164 -18.00 -21.19 35.27
CA ASP A 164 -16.84 -21.64 36.04
C ASP A 164 -16.27 -22.95 35.47
N ILE A 165 -15.14 -23.40 36.01
CA ILE A 165 -14.47 -24.61 35.53
C ILE A 165 -15.37 -25.85 35.59
N ASN A 166 -16.28 -25.92 36.56
CA ASN A 166 -17.18 -27.07 36.71
C ASN A 166 -18.33 -27.04 35.69
N ALA A 167 -18.85 -25.85 35.36
CA ALA A 167 -19.78 -25.66 34.26
C ALA A 167 -19.12 -25.99 32.91
N ILE A 168 -17.89 -25.49 32.68
CA ILE A 168 -17.13 -25.77 31.45
C ILE A 168 -16.86 -27.27 31.31
N ARG A 169 -16.46 -27.97 32.39
CA ARG A 169 -16.25 -29.43 32.40
C ARG A 169 -17.51 -30.25 32.11
N ARG A 170 -18.69 -29.70 32.41
CA ARG A 170 -19.96 -30.35 32.07
C ARG A 170 -20.31 -30.14 30.59
N MET A 171 -19.96 -28.99 30.02
CA MET A 171 -20.21 -28.66 28.61
C MET A 171 -19.21 -29.33 27.67
N LEU A 172 -17.93 -29.34 28.05
CA LEU A 172 -16.85 -29.89 27.27
C LEU A 172 -16.39 -31.23 27.86
N PRO A 173 -16.18 -32.27 27.03
CA PRO A 173 -15.70 -33.57 27.49
C PRO A 173 -14.23 -33.53 27.95
N HIS A 174 -13.50 -32.43 27.69
CA HIS A 174 -12.09 -32.27 28.05
C HIS A 174 -11.87 -32.24 29.56
N ARG A 175 -10.75 -32.84 29.99
CA ARG A 175 -10.31 -32.91 31.39
C ARG A 175 -8.86 -32.46 31.48
N PRO A 176 -8.38 -32.04 32.67
CA PRO A 176 -6.95 -31.81 32.88
C PRO A 176 -6.12 -33.00 32.38
N PRO A 177 -5.01 -32.78 31.65
CA PRO A 177 -4.36 -31.50 31.33
C PRO A 177 -4.87 -30.79 30.05
N PHE A 178 -5.89 -31.32 29.38
CA PHE A 178 -6.41 -30.79 28.11
C PHE A 178 -7.49 -29.71 28.26
N LEU A 179 -8.02 -29.51 29.46
CA LEU A 179 -8.92 -28.40 29.76
C LEU A 179 -8.09 -27.14 30.02
N LEU A 180 -8.02 -26.27 29.01
CA LEU A 180 -7.18 -25.06 29.00
C LEU A 180 -7.97 -23.78 29.30
N VAL A 181 -9.18 -23.89 29.86
CA VAL A 181 -10.04 -22.73 30.19
C VAL A 181 -10.64 -22.94 31.56
N ASP A 182 -10.33 -22.03 32.49
CA ASP A 182 -10.81 -22.11 33.88
C ASP A 182 -12.11 -21.36 34.09
N ARG A 183 -12.32 -20.27 33.34
CA ARG A 183 -13.48 -19.39 33.48
C ARG A 183 -13.86 -18.79 32.14
N ILE A 184 -15.15 -18.66 31.87
CA ILE A 184 -15.68 -17.84 30.78
C ILE A 184 -16.35 -16.62 31.41
N PHE A 185 -15.91 -15.43 31.02
CA PHE A 185 -16.44 -14.17 31.55
C PHE A 185 -17.23 -13.38 30.50
N HIS A 186 -17.17 -13.79 29.23
CA HIS A 186 -17.99 -13.25 28.16
C HIS A 186 -18.36 -14.36 27.17
N CYS A 187 -19.63 -14.39 26.75
CA CYS A 187 -20.14 -15.32 25.73
C CYS A 187 -21.35 -14.66 25.04
N ASP A 188 -21.30 -14.55 23.72
CA ASP A 188 -22.42 -14.13 22.86
C ASP A 188 -22.61 -15.12 21.70
N ALA A 189 -23.51 -14.81 20.76
CA ALA A 189 -23.83 -15.69 19.63
C ALA A 189 -22.64 -15.97 18.68
N THR A 190 -21.58 -15.16 18.73
CA THR A 190 -20.48 -15.18 17.75
C THR A 190 -19.09 -15.23 18.37
N SER A 191 -18.98 -15.06 19.69
CA SER A 191 -17.70 -14.90 20.38
C SER A 191 -17.73 -15.34 21.84
N VAL A 192 -16.60 -15.85 22.31
CA VAL A 192 -16.41 -16.31 23.70
C VAL A 192 -15.06 -15.79 24.20
N ALA A 193 -15.02 -15.28 25.43
CA ALA A 193 -13.78 -14.88 26.10
C ALA A 193 -13.65 -15.61 27.44
N GLY A 194 -12.49 -16.24 27.65
CA GLY A 194 -12.19 -17.00 28.85
C GLY A 194 -10.79 -16.72 29.39
N ILE A 195 -10.56 -17.19 30.61
CA ILE A 195 -9.31 -17.08 31.34
C ILE A 195 -8.71 -18.47 31.49
N LYS A 196 -7.42 -18.58 31.19
CA LYS A 196 -6.57 -19.69 31.58
C LYS A 196 -5.56 -19.18 32.60
N ASN A 197 -5.55 -19.76 33.79
CA ASN A 197 -4.52 -19.51 34.78
C ASN A 197 -3.36 -20.47 34.51
N VAL A 198 -2.15 -19.94 34.40
CA VAL A 198 -0.95 -20.77 34.30
C VAL A 198 -0.56 -21.21 35.70
N THR A 199 -0.44 -22.52 35.91
CA THR A 199 -0.01 -23.09 37.21
C THR A 199 1.45 -23.53 37.14
N MET A 200 2.10 -23.69 38.30
CA MET A 200 3.52 -24.11 38.41
C MET A 200 3.83 -25.44 37.71
N ASN A 201 2.82 -26.24 37.38
CA ASN A 201 2.96 -27.56 36.76
C ASN A 201 2.94 -27.53 35.22
N GLU A 202 2.88 -26.35 34.60
CA GLU A 202 2.94 -26.18 33.15
C GLU A 202 4.33 -25.74 32.69
N PRO A 203 5.00 -26.45 31.76
CA PRO A 203 6.27 -26.01 31.18
C PRO A 203 6.07 -24.76 30.30
N PHE A 204 6.98 -23.79 30.44
CA PHE A 204 7.00 -22.52 29.70
C PHE A 204 7.69 -22.63 28.34
#